data_AF-V2V4U0-F1
#
_entry.id   AF-V2V4U0-F1
#
_cell.length_a   1.000
_cell.length_b   1.000
_cell.length_c   1.000
_cell.angle_alpha   90.00
_cell.angle_beta   90.00
_cell.angle_gamma   90.00
#
_symmetry.space_group_name_H-M   'P 1'
#
loop_
_entity.id
_entity.type
_entity.pdbx_description
1 polymer ?
#
loop_
_entity_poly.entity_id
_entity_poly.type
_entity_poly.pdbx_seq_one_letter_code
_entity_poly.pdbx_strand_id
1 'polypeptide(L)'
;MQSIEIIAKLLNGIWVSPIFEKIIFMKIDVNEYPELKSKIPDNMILIQEIFPKDELEHIFSNFKPYLEGRNICPFLGTLGEAVICIGFDQKNKGKIFYFDLDFGCFQLGNDNLTEFLSKLIE
;
A
#
# COMPACT_ATOMS: atom_id res chain seq x y z
N MET A 1 8.08 -13.09 -12.21
CA MET A 1 6.93 -13.25 -13.13
C MET A 1 5.62 -13.60 -12.44
N GLN A 2 5.39 -14.81 -11.91
CA GLN A 2 4.05 -15.18 -11.37
C GLN A 2 3.52 -14.25 -10.26
N SER A 3 4.36 -13.77 -9.35
CA SER A 3 3.93 -12.85 -8.28
C SER A 3 3.47 -11.50 -8.83
N ILE A 4 4.17 -10.95 -9.83
CA ILE A 4 3.83 -9.66 -10.44
C ILE A 4 2.47 -9.73 -11.15
N GLU A 5 2.18 -10.83 -11.85
CA GLU A 5 0.87 -11.03 -12.46
C GLU A 5 -0.26 -11.11 -11.43
N ILE A 6 -0.01 -11.73 -10.27
CA ILE A 6 -0.98 -11.77 -9.16
C ILE A 6 -1.18 -10.37 -8.59
N ILE A 7 -0.09 -9.64 -8.31
CA ILE A 7 -0.14 -8.27 -7.80
C ILE A 7 -0.93 -7.37 -8.75
N ALA A 8 -0.62 -7.40 -10.05
CA ALA A 8 -1.32 -6.62 -11.05
C ALA A 8 -2.82 -6.94 -11.14
N LYS A 9 -3.21 -8.20 -10.90
CA LYS A 9 -4.63 -8.60 -10.82
C LYS A 9 -5.30 -8.09 -9.53
N LEU A 10 -4.60 -8.11 -8.40
CA LEU A 10 -5.12 -7.62 -7.12
C LEU A 10 -5.31 -6.10 -7.11
N LEU A 11 -4.42 -5.38 -7.79
CA LEU A 11 -4.46 -3.92 -7.94
C LEU A 11 -5.32 -3.46 -9.13
N ASN A 12 -6.06 -4.39 -9.76
CA ASN A 12 -6.85 -4.06 -10.93
C ASN A 12 -7.87 -2.95 -10.61
N GLY A 13 -7.89 -1.92 -11.44
CA GLY A 13 -8.78 -0.76 -11.29
C GLY A 13 -8.12 0.47 -10.64
N ILE A 14 -7.00 0.34 -9.91
CA ILE A 14 -6.36 1.51 -9.28
C ILE A 14 -5.76 2.47 -10.31
N TRP A 15 -5.31 1.94 -11.45
CA TRP A 15 -4.74 2.71 -12.56
C TRP A 15 -5.79 3.25 -13.54
N VAL A 16 -7.08 3.14 -13.23
CA VAL A 16 -8.17 3.54 -14.13
C VAL A 16 -8.81 4.83 -13.61
N SER A 17 -9.03 5.80 -14.49
CA SER A 17 -9.78 7.01 -14.15
C SER A 17 -11.27 6.67 -13.86
N PRO A 18 -11.91 7.28 -12.85
CA PRO A 18 -11.44 8.41 -12.03
C PRO A 18 -10.69 8.00 -10.76
N ILE A 19 -10.51 6.70 -10.49
CA ILE A 19 -9.91 6.21 -9.25
C ILE A 19 -8.45 6.70 -9.13
N PHE A 20 -7.68 6.56 -10.20
CA PHE A 20 -6.28 7.01 -10.26
C PHE A 20 -6.12 8.48 -9.87
N GLU A 21 -6.94 9.36 -10.45
CA GLU A 21 -6.85 10.81 -10.21
C GLU A 21 -7.33 11.20 -8.81
N LYS A 22 -8.30 10.45 -8.27
CA LYS A 22 -8.88 10.75 -6.95
C LYS A 22 -8.00 10.35 -5.80
N ILE A 23 -7.32 9.21 -5.88
CA ILE A 23 -6.53 8.68 -4.75
C ILE A 23 -5.32 9.58 -4.47
N ILE A 24 -4.74 10.17 -5.52
CA ILE A 24 -3.67 11.15 -5.36
C ILE A 24 -4.26 12.33 -4.58
N PHE A 25 -3.57 12.76 -3.52
CA PHE A 25 -4.01 13.79 -2.56
C PHE A 25 -5.02 13.35 -1.49
N MET A 26 -5.53 12.11 -1.53
CA MET A 26 -6.27 11.58 -0.38
C MET A 26 -5.35 11.24 0.78
N LYS A 27 -5.94 11.12 1.95
CA LYS A 27 -5.26 10.79 3.20
C LYS A 27 -5.79 9.49 3.78
N ILE A 28 -4.90 8.78 4.45
CA ILE A 28 -5.22 7.64 5.30
C ILE A 28 -5.41 8.19 6.71
N ASP A 29 -6.60 8.03 7.28
CA ASP A 29 -6.84 8.32 8.70
C ASP A 29 -6.23 7.19 9.55
N VAL A 30 -5.16 7.51 10.27
CA VAL A 30 -4.43 6.54 11.10
C VAL A 30 -5.28 6.09 12.29
N ASN A 31 -6.29 6.87 12.68
CA ASN A 31 -7.20 6.50 13.78
C ASN A 31 -8.02 5.25 13.50
N GLU A 32 -8.25 4.92 12.23
CA GLU A 32 -8.93 3.70 11.79
C GLU A 32 -8.08 2.43 12.03
N TYR A 33 -6.78 2.59 12.32
CA TYR A 33 -5.82 1.50 12.47
C TYR A 33 -5.10 1.57 13.83
N PRO A 34 -5.70 1.02 14.90
CA PRO A 34 -5.16 1.13 16.26
C PRO A 34 -3.71 0.66 16.42
N GLU A 35 -3.32 -0.41 15.70
CA GLU A 35 -1.95 -0.91 15.72
C GLU A 35 -0.97 0.13 15.16
N LEU A 36 -1.26 0.69 13.98
CA LEU A 36 -0.43 1.72 13.36
C LEU A 36 -0.40 3.01 14.21
N LYS A 37 -1.56 3.45 14.71
CA LYS A 37 -1.68 4.63 15.58
C LYS A 37 -0.80 4.55 16.81
N SER A 38 -0.61 3.35 17.37
CA SER A 38 0.25 3.16 18.54
C SER A 38 1.75 3.23 18.23
N LYS A 39 2.12 3.33 16.95
CA LYS A 39 3.50 3.17 16.45
C LYS A 39 4.06 4.40 15.78
N ILE A 40 3.22 5.17 15.10
CA ILE A 40 3.64 6.40 14.41
C ILE A 40 3.03 7.63 15.10
N PRO A 41 3.71 8.79 15.06
CA PRO A 41 3.18 10.03 15.66
C PRO A 41 2.09 10.68 14.79
N ASP A 42 2.01 10.32 13.51
CA ASP A 42 1.09 10.90 12.55
C ASP A 42 -0.34 10.40 12.74
N ASN A 43 -1.29 11.32 12.65
CA ASN A 43 -2.72 10.99 12.62
C ASN A 43 -3.26 10.81 11.19
N MET A 44 -2.53 11.31 10.20
CA MET A 44 -2.94 11.33 8.79
C MET A 44 -1.73 11.08 7.92
N ILE A 45 -1.86 10.20 6.93
CA ILE A 45 -0.81 9.92 5.94
C ILE A 45 -1.30 10.36 4.57
N LEU A 46 -0.61 11.32 3.95
CA LEU A 46 -0.96 11.83 2.63
C LEU A 46 -0.43 10.90 1.53
N ILE A 47 -1.30 10.48 0.61
CA ILE A 47 -0.91 9.74 -0.59
C ILE A 47 -0.42 10.72 -1.65
N GLN A 48 0.80 10.52 -2.13
CA GLN A 48 1.44 11.39 -3.13
C GLN A 48 1.51 10.76 -4.51
N GLU A 49 1.58 9.43 -4.56
CA GLU A 49 1.85 8.73 -5.81
C GLU A 49 1.12 7.39 -5.83
N ILE A 50 0.62 7.04 -7.02
CA ILE A 50 0.23 5.68 -7.35
C ILE A 50 1.30 5.14 -8.28
N PHE A 51 1.94 4.07 -7.87
CA PHE A 51 3.02 3.50 -8.64
C PHE A 51 2.53 2.95 -9.99
N PRO A 52 3.16 3.32 -11.13
CA PRO A 52 2.72 2.90 -12.44
C PRO A 52 2.74 1.37 -12.61
N LYS A 53 1.75 0.85 -13.36
CA LYS A 53 1.61 -0.59 -13.59
C LYS A 53 2.82 -1.21 -14.27
N ASP A 54 3.39 -0.49 -15.25
CA ASP A 54 4.57 -0.88 -16.02
C ASP A 54 5.86 -0.83 -15.21
N GLU A 55 5.88 -0.14 -14.07
CA GLU A 55 7.02 -0.06 -13.16
C GLU A 55 6.97 -1.04 -11.99
N LEU A 56 5.87 -1.79 -11.82
CA LEU A 56 5.68 -2.71 -10.68
C LEU A 56 6.84 -3.68 -10.47
N GLU A 57 7.42 -4.22 -11.54
CA GLU A 57 8.55 -5.15 -11.43
C GLU A 57 9.82 -4.46 -10.92
N HIS A 58 10.05 -3.23 -11.35
CA HIS A 58 11.18 -2.42 -10.91
C HIS A 58 11.01 -2.02 -9.45
N ILE A 59 9.81 -1.57 -9.06
CA ILE A 59 9.48 -1.21 -7.68
C ILE A 59 9.61 -2.42 -6.77
N PHE A 60 9.03 -3.56 -7.14
CA PHE A 60 9.16 -4.79 -6.37
C PHE A 60 10.63 -5.16 -6.16
N SER A 61 11.45 -5.05 -7.20
CA SER A 61 12.89 -5.34 -7.13
C SER A 61 13.64 -4.37 -6.22
N ASN A 62 13.32 -3.09 -6.28
CA ASN A 62 13.93 -2.04 -5.47
C ASN A 62 13.61 -2.20 -3.98
N PHE A 63 12.37 -2.58 -3.66
CA PHE A 63 11.93 -2.75 -2.27
C PHE A 63 12.23 -4.14 -1.71
N LYS A 64 12.57 -5.12 -2.56
CA LYS A 64 12.84 -6.51 -2.15
C LYS A 64 13.81 -6.65 -0.96
N PRO A 65 14.94 -5.92 -0.87
CA PRO A 65 15.85 -6.03 0.27
C PRO A 65 15.23 -5.62 1.61
N TYR A 66 14.25 -4.71 1.59
CA TYR A 66 13.59 -4.20 2.79
C TYR A 66 12.35 -5.03 3.17
N LEU A 67 11.76 -5.72 2.19
CA LEU A 67 10.53 -6.50 2.33
C LEU A 67 10.76 -8.01 2.37
N GLU A 68 12.02 -8.44 2.55
CA GLU A 68 12.40 -9.85 2.50
C GLU A 68 11.56 -10.70 3.48
N GLY A 69 10.99 -11.79 2.97
CA GLY A 69 10.14 -12.70 3.74
C GLY A 69 8.72 -12.20 4.06
N ARG A 70 8.35 -10.96 3.71
CA ARG A 70 7.01 -10.39 4.01
C ARG A 70 5.96 -10.70 2.94
N ASN A 71 6.38 -11.00 1.71
CA ASN A 71 5.51 -11.28 0.56
C ASN A 71 4.46 -10.19 0.28
N ILE A 72 4.89 -8.93 0.37
CA ILE A 72 4.11 -7.74 0.06
C ILE A 72 4.80 -6.91 -1.04
N CYS A 73 4.03 -6.15 -1.81
CA CYS A 73 4.53 -5.28 -2.87
C CYS A 73 3.99 -3.86 -2.71
N PRO A 74 4.85 -2.82 -2.71
CA PRO A 74 4.41 -1.44 -2.71
C PRO A 74 3.56 -1.10 -3.93
N PHE A 75 2.55 -0.24 -3.75
CA PHE A 75 1.73 0.28 -4.84
C PHE A 75 1.31 1.75 -4.67
N LEU A 76 1.42 2.33 -3.47
CA LEU A 76 1.28 3.77 -3.24
C LEU A 76 2.52 4.33 -2.55
N GLY A 77 2.96 5.51 -3.01
CA GLY A 77 3.89 6.37 -2.30
C GLY A 77 3.16 7.39 -1.44
N THR A 78 3.67 7.63 -0.24
CA THR A 78 3.11 8.62 0.70
C THR A 78 4.08 9.77 0.93
N LEU A 79 3.62 10.86 1.57
CA LEU A 79 4.50 11.95 1.99
C LEU A 79 5.51 11.44 3.03
N GLY A 80 6.75 11.23 2.60
CA GLY A 80 7.84 10.66 3.41
C GLY A 80 8.46 9.45 2.72
N GLU A 81 9.08 8.56 3.50
CA GLU A 81 9.67 7.30 2.99
C GLU A 81 8.71 6.10 3.13
N ALA A 82 7.50 6.33 3.65
CA ALA A 82 6.50 5.29 3.81
C ALA A 82 5.76 4.96 2.50
N VAL A 83 5.40 3.69 2.35
CA VAL A 83 4.65 3.15 1.21
C VAL A 83 3.50 2.27 1.67
N ILE A 84 2.45 2.21 0.87
CA ILE A 84 1.36 1.26 1.05
C ILE A 84 1.60 0.05 0.16
N CYS A 85 1.52 -1.13 0.76
CA CYS A 85 1.82 -2.40 0.12
C CYS A 85 0.60 -3.32 0.08
N ILE A 86 0.57 -4.21 -0.90
CA ILE A 86 -0.42 -5.29 -1.02
C ILE A 86 0.25 -6.65 -0.89
N GLY A 87 -0.31 -7.55 -0.08
CA GLY A 87 0.17 -8.91 0.05
C GLY A 87 -0.21 -9.79 -1.15
N PHE A 88 0.68 -10.69 -1.56
CA PHE A 88 0.49 -11.52 -2.77
C PHE A 88 0.69 -13.02 -2.57
N ASP A 89 1.20 -13.47 -1.41
CA ASP A 89 1.27 -14.90 -1.09
C ASP A 89 -0.04 -15.46 -0.55
N GLN A 90 -0.12 -16.76 -0.30
CA GLN A 90 -1.34 -17.40 0.19
C GLN A 90 -1.82 -16.88 1.56
N LYS A 91 -0.94 -16.34 2.41
CA LYS A 91 -1.27 -15.89 3.77
C LYS A 91 -1.73 -14.43 3.82
N ASN A 92 -1.19 -13.61 2.94
CA ASN A 92 -1.36 -12.16 2.91
C ASN A 92 -2.10 -11.67 1.65
N LYS A 93 -2.55 -12.58 0.77
CA LYS A 93 -3.19 -12.23 -0.49
C LYS A 93 -4.26 -11.15 -0.34
N GLY A 94 -4.04 -10.01 -1.00
CA GLY A 94 -4.99 -8.91 -1.07
C GLY A 94 -5.07 -8.03 0.17
N LYS A 95 -4.36 -8.39 1.27
CA LYS A 95 -4.31 -7.56 2.48
C LYS A 95 -3.43 -6.33 2.25
N ILE A 96 -3.80 -5.23 2.89
CA ILE A 96 -3.09 -3.95 2.79
C ILE A 96 -2.16 -3.74 3.99
N PHE A 97 -0.98 -3.18 3.72
CA PHE A 97 0.04 -2.92 4.72
C PHE A 97 0.59 -1.51 4.57
N TYR A 98 0.88 -0.87 5.69
CA TYR A 98 1.77 0.28 5.75
C TYR A 98 3.19 -0.24 5.98
N PHE A 99 4.15 0.28 5.22
CA PHE A 99 5.56 0.00 5.41
C PHE A 99 6.36 1.30 5.45
N ASP A 100 7.23 1.40 6.45
CA ASP A 100 8.15 2.51 6.65
C ASP A 100 9.47 1.93 7.19
N LEU A 101 10.60 2.51 6.79
CA LEU A 101 11.93 2.00 7.17
C LEU A 101 12.23 2.21 8.66
N ASP A 102 11.71 3.29 9.26
CA ASP A 102 11.94 3.65 10.66
C ASP A 102 10.94 2.95 11.59
N PHE A 103 9.66 2.90 11.17
CA PHE A 103 8.59 2.35 12.02
C PHE A 103 8.31 0.86 11.78
N GLY A 104 8.62 0.35 10.59
CA GLY A 104 8.43 -1.04 10.21
C GLY A 104 7.17 -1.30 9.37
N CYS A 105 6.61 -2.51 9.49
CA CYS A 105 5.52 -2.99 8.65
C CYS A 105 4.29 -3.32 9.50
N PHE A 106 3.15 -2.70 9.17
CA PHE A 106 1.90 -2.87 9.90
C PHE A 106 0.76 -3.21 8.95
N GLN A 107 -0.07 -4.19 9.31
CA GLN A 107 -1.26 -4.52 8.55
C GLN A 107 -2.33 -3.46 8.81
N LEU A 108 -2.93 -2.92 7.75
CA LEU A 108 -3.99 -1.93 7.87
C LEU A 108 -5.34 -2.62 8.10
N GLY A 109 -5.59 -2.99 9.37
CA GLY A 109 -6.79 -3.71 9.75
C GLY A 109 -6.84 -5.09 9.10
N ASN A 110 -8.00 -5.52 8.60
CA ASN A 110 -8.13 -6.70 7.73
C ASN A 110 -8.49 -6.29 6.30
N ASP A 111 -8.13 -5.06 5.93
CA ASP A 111 -8.63 -4.44 4.72
C ASP A 111 -8.06 -5.13 3.48
N ASN A 112 -8.95 -5.36 2.52
CA ASN A 112 -8.58 -5.52 1.12
C ASN A 112 -8.52 -4.16 0.40
N LEU A 113 -8.12 -4.16 -0.87
CA LEU A 113 -8.00 -2.92 -1.66
C LEU A 113 -9.28 -2.09 -1.67
N THR A 114 -10.45 -2.70 -1.89
CA THR A 114 -11.72 -1.97 -1.94
C THR A 114 -12.07 -1.34 -0.59
N GLU A 115 -11.89 -2.10 0.49
CA GLU A 115 -12.14 -1.62 1.86
C GLU A 115 -11.21 -0.47 2.22
N PHE A 116 -9.91 -0.62 1.95
CA PHE A 116 -8.91 0.41 2.17
C PHE A 116 -9.25 1.71 1.41
N LEU A 117 -9.56 1.61 0.10
CA LEU A 117 -9.91 2.75 -0.72
C LEU A 117 -11.19 3.47 -0.23
N SER A 118 -12.14 2.73 0.34
CA SER A 118 -13.39 3.32 0.84
C SER A 118 -13.23 4.16 2.12
N LYS A 119 -12.10 3.98 2.84
CA LYS A 119 -11.78 4.71 4.08
C LYS A 119 -10.90 5.94 3.85
N LEU A 120 -10.41 6.14 2.62
CA LEU A 120 -9.62 7.32 2.29
C LEU A 120 -10.46 8.59 2.43
N ILE A 121 -9.83 9.66 2.92
CA ILE A 121 -10.47 10.97 3.14
C ILE A 121 -9.75 12.07 2.34
N GLU A 122 -10.43 13.19 2.09
CA GLU A 122 -9.88 14.38 1.42
C GLU A 122 -8.97 15.24 2.32
#